data_AF-A0A8I2FWG4-F1
#
_entry.id   AF-A0A8I2FWG4-F1
#
_cell.length_a   1.000
_cell.length_b   1.000
_cell.length_c   1.000
_cell.angle_alpha   90.00
_cell.angle_beta   90.00
_cell.angle_gamma   90.00
#
_symmetry.space_group_name_H-M   'P 1'
#
loop_
_entity.id
_entity.type
_entity.pdbx_description
1 polymer ?
#
loop_
_entity_poly.entity_id
_entity_poly.type
_entity_poly.pdbx_seq_one_letter_code
_entity_poly.pdbx_strand_id
1 'polypeptide(L)'
;QKRVLFFSSFAQEDSNDGREYENRYFQAEETQQAAMEKDQQEELLTTALKTLNENQRIALIMKIYLEFSYNQIAEITGWSIPKVETLISRAK
;
A
#
# COMPACT_ATOMS: atom_id res chain seq x y z
N GLN A 1 3.28 -26.95 14.56
CA GLN A 1 2.64 -27.16 15.87
C GLN A 1 2.17 -25.81 16.40
N LYS A 2 0.86 -25.51 16.34
CA LYS A 2 0.28 -24.30 16.96
C LYS A 2 0.23 -24.54 18.46
N ARG A 3 1.08 -23.85 19.23
CA ARG A 3 0.98 -23.83 20.69
C ARG A 3 -0.01 -22.74 21.07
N VAL A 4 -1.26 -23.13 21.27
CA VAL A 4 -2.26 -22.32 21.95
C VAL A 4 -1.87 -22.34 23.43
N LEU A 5 -0.98 -21.42 23.80
CA LEU A 5 -0.66 -21.14 25.19
C LEU A 5 -1.44 -19.89 25.55
N PHE A 6 -2.55 -20.04 26.27
CA PHE A 6 -2.84 -19.16 27.41
C PHE A 6 -4.07 -19.66 28.21
N PHE A 7 -3.80 -19.98 29.48
CA PHE A 7 -4.66 -19.73 30.63
C PHE A 7 -6.01 -20.47 30.73
N SER A 8 -5.93 -21.76 31.07
CA SER A 8 -7.04 -22.52 31.68
C SER A 8 -6.98 -22.57 33.22
N SER A 9 -6.32 -21.61 33.90
CA SER A 9 -6.04 -21.72 35.35
C SER A 9 -6.54 -20.57 36.23
N PHE A 10 -7.49 -19.71 35.80
CA PHE A 10 -8.04 -18.76 36.78
C PHE A 10 -9.46 -18.24 36.60
N ALA A 11 -10.22 -18.60 35.57
CA ALA A 11 -11.57 -18.05 35.41
C ALA A 11 -12.58 -19.17 35.22
N GLN A 12 -12.90 -19.85 36.32
CA GLN A 12 -14.19 -20.49 36.47
C GLN A 12 -15.10 -19.47 37.15
N GLU A 13 -15.91 -18.75 36.35
CA GLU A 13 -17.22 -18.24 36.76
C GLU A 13 -17.93 -17.56 35.57
N ASP A 14 -19.09 -18.14 35.26
CA ASP A 14 -20.28 -17.60 34.62
C ASP A 14 -20.23 -16.80 33.30
N SER A 15 -21.12 -17.26 32.40
CA SER A 15 -21.81 -16.52 31.33
C SER A 15 -21.35 -16.78 29.90
N ASN A 16 -22.35 -16.77 29.02
CA ASN A 16 -22.37 -16.97 27.57
C ASN A 16 -21.53 -15.95 26.75
N ASP A 17 -20.39 -15.49 27.28
CA ASP A 17 -19.63 -14.30 26.82
C ASP A 17 -18.31 -14.67 26.10
N GLY A 18 -17.84 -15.92 26.24
CA GLY A 18 -16.55 -16.36 25.68
C GLY A 18 -16.42 -16.27 24.15
N ARG A 19 -17.53 -16.42 23.39
CA ARG A 19 -17.50 -16.33 21.92
C ARG A 19 -17.33 -14.92 21.39
N GLU A 20 -17.78 -13.91 22.14
CA GLU A 20 -17.67 -12.51 21.74
C GLU A 20 -16.25 -11.96 21.95
N TYR A 21 -15.52 -12.46 22.95
CA TYR A 21 -14.10 -12.14 23.09
C TYR A 21 -13.28 -12.76 21.97
N GLU A 22 -13.43 -14.05 21.70
CA GLU A 22 -12.65 -14.75 20.67
C GLU A 22 -12.85 -14.11 19.28
N ASN A 23 -14.09 -13.76 18.91
CA ASN A 23 -14.38 -13.09 17.65
C ASN A 23 -13.76 -11.68 17.56
N ARG A 24 -13.81 -10.88 18.63
CA ARG A 24 -13.19 -9.54 18.66
C ARG A 24 -11.67 -9.60 18.55
N TYR A 25 -11.02 -10.61 19.14
CA TYR A 25 -9.56 -10.80 19.00
C TYR A 25 -9.17 -11.16 17.57
N PHE A 26 -9.87 -12.10 16.94
CA PHE A 26 -9.62 -12.46 15.53
C PHE A 26 -9.85 -11.27 14.59
N GLN A 27 -10.92 -10.50 14.79
CA GLN A 27 -11.21 -9.32 13.98
C GLN A 27 -10.18 -8.19 14.20
N ALA A 28 -9.70 -8.00 15.44
CA ALA A 28 -8.63 -7.07 15.74
C ALA A 28 -7.30 -7.48 15.08
N GLU A 29 -6.95 -8.78 15.09
CA GLU A 29 -5.76 -9.29 14.40
C GLU A 29 -5.85 -9.13 12.87
N GLU A 30 -7.00 -9.40 12.25
CA GLU A 30 -7.21 -9.20 10.81
C GLU A 30 -7.06 -7.72 10.43
N THR A 31 -7.65 -6.80 11.21
CA THR A 31 -7.52 -5.36 10.95
C THR A 31 -6.09 -4.85 11.14
N GLN A 32 -5.36 -5.37 12.12
CA GLN A 32 -3.95 -5.06 12.34
C GLN A 32 -3.07 -5.60 11.19
N GLN A 33 -3.30 -6.84 10.75
CA GLN A 33 -2.58 -7.42 9.61
C GLN A 33 -2.84 -6.62 8.33
N ALA A 34 -4.10 -6.28 8.04
CA ALA A 34 -4.44 -5.48 6.86
C ALA A 34 -3.81 -4.08 6.90
N ALA A 35 -3.72 -3.45 8.07
CA ALA A 35 -3.03 -2.17 8.24
C ALA A 35 -1.52 -2.30 8.00
N MET A 36 -0.87 -3.32 8.57
CA MET A 36 0.55 -3.59 8.36
C MET A 36 0.89 -3.90 6.89
N GLU A 37 0.04 -4.68 6.21
CA GLU A 37 0.20 -4.97 4.79
C GLU A 37 0.10 -3.70 3.93
N LYS A 38 -0.84 -2.82 4.26
CA LYS A 38 -1.00 -1.53 3.59
C LYS A 38 0.24 -0.64 3.79
N ASP A 39 0.75 -0.53 5.01
CA ASP A 39 1.95 0.27 5.30
C ASP A 39 3.16 -0.27 4.53
N GLN A 40 3.32 -1.61 4.47
CA GLN A 40 4.38 -2.24 3.70
C GLN A 40 4.25 -1.98 2.19
N GLN A 41 3.02 -2.01 1.65
CA GLN A 41 2.77 -1.66 0.25
C GLN A 41 3.09 -0.19 -0.05
N GLU A 42 2.71 0.74 0.84
CA GLU A 42 3.03 2.15 0.69
C GLU A 42 4.54 2.41 0.74
N GLU A 43 5.27 1.71 1.61
CA GLU A 43 6.73 1.80 1.70
C GLU A 43 7.41 1.28 0.43
N LEU A 44 6.97 0.13 -0.09
CA LEU A 44 7.49 -0.44 -1.34
C LEU A 44 7.23 0.50 -2.52
N LEU A 45 6.01 1.06 -2.63
CA LEU A 45 5.66 2.02 -3.66
C LEU A 45 6.53 3.29 -3.56
N THR A 46 6.67 3.84 -2.36
CA THR A 46 7.48 5.04 -2.11
C THR A 46 8.94 4.80 -2.45
N THR A 47 9.48 3.63 -2.10
CA THR A 47 10.85 3.24 -2.42
C THR A 47 11.05 3.10 -3.92
N ALA A 48 10.14 2.43 -4.62
CA ALA A 48 10.17 2.31 -6.08
C ALA A 48 10.08 3.67 -6.79
N LEU A 49 9.26 4.61 -6.30
CA LEU A 49 9.18 5.96 -6.87
C LEU A 49 10.43 6.81 -6.58
N LYS A 50 11.17 6.51 -5.51
CA LYS A 50 12.44 7.17 -5.19
C LYS A 50 13.61 6.67 -6.05
N THR A 51 13.55 5.45 -6.60
CA THR A 51 14.59 4.97 -7.52
C THR A 51 14.50 5.62 -8.91
N LEU A 52 13.32 6.13 -9.27
CA LEU A 52 13.13 6.90 -10.50
C LEU A 52 13.85 8.24 -10.43
N ASN A 53 14.48 8.62 -11.53
CA ASN A 53 14.98 9.99 -11.66
C ASN A 53 13.80 10.98 -11.66
N GLU A 54 14.10 12.24 -11.36
CA GLU A 54 13.07 13.27 -11.18
C GLU A 54 12.14 13.41 -12.40
N ASN A 55 12.70 13.42 -13.60
CA ASN A 55 11.92 13.57 -14.83
C ASN A 55 11.02 12.36 -15.11
N GLN A 56 11.49 11.15 -14.80
CA GLN A 56 10.69 9.92 -14.90
C GLN A 56 9.52 9.94 -13.93
N ARG A 57 9.78 10.32 -12.67
CA ARG A 57 8.74 10.43 -11.64
C ARG A 57 7.70 11.47 -12.02
N ILE A 58 8.11 12.67 -12.44
CA ILE A 58 7.20 13.73 -12.89
C ILE A 58 6.33 13.23 -14.05
N ALA A 59 6.94 12.64 -15.09
CA ALA A 59 6.21 12.15 -16.25
C ALA A 59 5.19 11.05 -15.88
N LEU A 60 5.57 10.13 -14.99
CA LEU A 60 4.70 9.05 -14.53
C LEU A 60 3.53 9.58 -13.69
N ILE A 61 3.78 10.54 -12.78
CA ILE A 61 2.73 11.18 -11.99
C ILE A 61 1.72 11.89 -12.89
N MET A 62 2.21 12.71 -13.83
CA MET A 62 1.33 13.40 -14.78
C MET A 62 0.50 12.42 -15.62
N LYS A 63 1.09 11.28 -16.01
CA LYS A 63 0.41 10.30 -16.85
C LYS A 63 -0.64 9.47 -16.11
N ILE A 64 -0.32 9.01 -14.90
CA ILE A 64 -1.12 8.03 -14.17
C ILE A 64 -2.07 8.70 -13.17
N TYR A 65 -1.58 9.69 -12.41
CA TYR A 65 -2.39 10.35 -11.38
C TYR A 65 -3.20 11.53 -11.93
N LEU A 66 -2.65 12.28 -12.88
CA LEU A 66 -3.34 13.43 -13.49
C LEU A 66 -4.00 13.09 -14.84
N GLU A 67 -3.82 11.86 -15.32
CA GLU A 67 -4.38 11.33 -16.57
C GLU A 67 -4.08 12.17 -17.83
N PHE A 68 -3.01 12.96 -17.81
CA PHE A 68 -2.65 13.80 -18.95
C PHE A 68 -2.25 12.97 -20.19
N SER A 69 -2.58 13.48 -21.37
CA SER A 69 -2.08 12.97 -22.64
C SER A 69 -0.59 13.31 -22.81
N TYR A 70 0.10 12.56 -23.69
CA TYR A 70 1.50 12.85 -24.02
C TYR A 70 1.69 14.29 -24.55
N ASN A 71 0.72 14.79 -25.32
CA ASN A 71 0.71 16.17 -25.83
C ASN A 71 0.62 17.20 -24.70
N GLN A 72 -0.32 17.03 -23.76
CA GLN A 72 -0.45 17.93 -22.61
C GLN A 72 0.81 17.92 -21.74
N ILE A 73 1.43 16.75 -21.54
CA ILE A 73 2.70 16.65 -20.79
C ILE A 73 3.81 17.41 -21.52
N ALA A 74 3.93 17.26 -22.84
CA ALA A 74 4.90 17.99 -23.64
C ALA A 74 4.67 19.51 -23.59
N GLU A 75 3.42 19.97 -23.67
CA GLU A 75 3.06 21.38 -23.57
C GLU A 75 3.41 21.97 -22.19
N ILE A 76 3.08 21.26 -21.10
CA ILE A 76 3.34 21.73 -19.73
C ILE A 76 4.84 21.75 -19.41
N THR A 77 5.59 20.74 -19.87
CA THR A 77 7.01 20.55 -19.50
C THR A 77 8.00 21.16 -20.51
N GLY A 78 7.55 21.48 -21.72
CA GLY A 78 8.40 21.86 -22.85
C GLY A 78 9.24 20.70 -23.41
N TRP A 79 8.98 19.46 -23.01
CA TRP A 79 9.69 18.28 -23.55
C TRP A 79 9.11 17.86 -24.90
N SER A 80 9.94 17.26 -25.76
CA SER A 80 9.44 16.64 -26.98
C SER A 80 8.62 15.38 -26.66
N ILE A 81 7.63 15.07 -27.50
CA ILE A 81 6.80 13.85 -27.37
C ILE A 81 7.66 12.58 -27.22
N PRO A 82 8.73 12.35 -28.03
CA PRO A 82 9.57 11.16 -27.88
C PRO A 82 10.30 11.10 -26.53
N LYS A 83 10.65 12.26 -25.95
CA LYS A 83 11.25 12.32 -24.61
C LYS A 83 10.22 11.93 -23.54
N VAL A 84 8.97 12.41 -23.64
CA VAL A 84 7.89 12.02 -22.73
C VAL A 84 7.64 10.52 -22.78
N GLU A 85 7.55 9.94 -23.99
CA GLU A 85 7.40 8.49 -24.19
C GLU A 85 8.55 7.72 -23.55
N THR A 86 9.79 8.15 -23.78
CA THR A 86 10.99 7.51 -23.21
C THR A 86 10.99 7.58 -21.68
N LEU A 87 10.61 8.72 -21.09
CA LEU A 87 10.56 8.89 -19.64
C LEU A 87 9.51 7.97 -19.02
N ILE A 88 8.30 7.90 -19.60
CA ILE A 88 7.22 7.04 -19.10
C ILE A 88 7.57 5.56 -19.30
N SER A 89 8.08 5.18 -20.47
CA SER A 89 8.44 3.79 -20.76
C SER A 89 9.55 3.26 -19.87
N ARG A 90 10.50 4.10 -19.46
CA ARG A 90 11.58 3.70 -18.55
C ARG A 90 11.20 3.75 -17.08
N ALA A 91 10.06 4.36 -16.75
CA ALA A 91 9.55 4.49 -15.40
C ALA A 91 8.54 3.41 -15.01
N LYS A 92 7.91 2.78 -16.02
CA LYS A 92 7.11 1.55 -15.87
C LYS A 92 8.02 0.34 -15.71
#